data_AF-A0A943TX04-F1
#
_entry.id   AF-A0A943TX04-F1
#
_cell.length_a   1.000
_cell.length_b   1.000
_cell.length_c   1.000
_cell.angle_alpha   90.00
_cell.angle_beta   90.00
_cell.angle_gamma   90.00
#
_symmetry.space_group_name_H-M   'P 1'
#
loop_
_entity.id
_entity.type
_entity.pdbx_description
1 polymer ?
#
loop_
_entity_poly.entity_id
_entity_poly.type
_entity_poly.pdbx_seq_one_letter_code
_entity_poly.pdbx_strand_id
1 'polypeptide(L)'
;MDDATIINLFWARDEAAIPAAQDKYGAYCRAIALGILADACDADECVNDALLRLWGAIPPERPRSLRAFLGRITRNIAINALRDASRQKRGGGEAALALDELAACADISTSPERAVADAEITACIDRWLASLPREHRVAFVRRYWYLDSVPALAARMGWTKSKTASLLMRLRALLREALISEDITL
;
A
#
# COMPACT_ATOMS: atom_id res chain seq x y z
N MET A 1 16.82 3.13 -17.55
CA MET A 1 17.25 4.24 -16.68
C MET A 1 17.11 3.81 -15.21
N ASP A 2 18.06 4.15 -14.33
CA ASP A 2 18.01 3.81 -12.90
C ASP A 2 17.20 4.84 -12.07
N ASP A 3 17.01 4.59 -10.78
CA ASP A 3 16.20 5.48 -9.92
C ASP A 3 16.88 6.81 -9.65
N ALA A 4 18.20 6.79 -9.43
CA ALA A 4 18.97 7.98 -9.13
C ALA A 4 18.92 8.99 -10.29
N THR A 5 19.01 8.49 -11.53
CA THR A 5 18.91 9.32 -12.73
C THR A 5 17.53 9.96 -12.85
N ILE A 6 16.45 9.18 -12.69
CA ILE A 6 15.08 9.71 -12.76
C ILE A 6 14.84 10.75 -11.66
N ILE A 7 15.29 10.47 -10.43
CA ILE A 7 15.17 11.42 -9.30
C ILE A 7 15.93 12.72 -9.60
N ASN A 8 17.12 12.65 -10.20
CA ASN A 8 17.88 13.84 -10.56
C ASN A 8 17.17 14.68 -11.63
N LEU A 9 16.47 14.07 -12.59
CA LEU A 9 15.64 14.80 -13.55
C LEU A 9 14.51 15.57 -12.86
N PHE A 10 13.80 14.95 -11.91
CA PHE A 10 12.80 15.64 -11.09
C PHE A 10 13.40 16.82 -10.31
N TRP A 11 14.57 16.62 -9.70
CA TRP A 11 15.26 17.67 -8.96
C TRP A 11 15.70 18.84 -9.85
N ALA A 12 16.10 18.56 -11.08
CA ALA A 12 16.45 19.57 -12.08
C ALA A 12 15.22 20.25 -12.71
N ARG A 13 13.99 19.80 -12.37
CA ARG A 13 12.74 20.21 -13.02
C ARG A 13 12.77 19.98 -14.54
N ASP A 14 13.43 18.91 -14.97
CA ASP A 14 13.46 18.47 -16.36
C ASP A 14 12.18 17.68 -16.67
N GLU A 15 11.44 18.11 -17.69
CA GLU A 15 10.18 17.48 -18.12
C GLU A 15 10.37 16.01 -18.54
N ALA A 16 11.58 15.59 -18.93
CA ALA A 16 11.91 14.20 -19.22
C ALA A 16 11.75 13.26 -18.00
N ALA A 17 11.65 13.80 -16.78
CA ALA A 17 11.43 13.02 -15.57
C ALA A 17 10.12 12.22 -15.59
N ILE A 18 9.03 12.82 -16.11
CA ILE A 18 7.70 12.20 -16.16
C ILE A 18 7.67 10.98 -17.10
N PRO A 19 8.05 11.09 -18.39
CA PRO A 19 8.08 9.92 -19.27
C PRO A 19 9.07 8.87 -18.76
N ALA A 20 10.23 9.25 -18.21
CA ALA A 20 11.16 8.28 -17.65
C ALA A 20 10.59 7.50 -16.44
N ALA A 21 9.82 8.17 -15.57
CA ALA A 21 9.12 7.51 -14.47
C ALA A 21 7.97 6.63 -14.96
N GLN A 22 7.19 7.10 -15.92
CA GLN A 22 6.09 6.36 -16.53
C GLN A 22 6.57 5.10 -17.25
N ASP A 23 7.61 5.21 -18.07
CA ASP A 23 8.17 4.06 -18.80
C ASP A 23 8.67 2.98 -17.86
N LYS A 24 9.28 3.38 -16.74
CA LYS A 24 9.86 2.45 -15.79
C LYS A 24 8.83 1.86 -14.82
N TYR A 25 7.86 2.65 -14.37
CA TYR A 25 6.99 2.30 -13.25
C TYR A 25 5.50 2.36 -13.55
N GLY A 26 5.08 2.83 -14.71
CA GLY A 26 3.67 2.96 -15.11
C GLY A 26 2.92 1.63 -15.02
N ALA A 27 3.47 0.55 -15.58
CA ALA A 27 2.86 -0.78 -15.50
C ALA A 27 2.70 -1.29 -14.06
N TYR A 28 3.67 -1.00 -13.18
CA TYR A 28 3.60 -1.36 -11.77
C TYR A 28 2.53 -0.55 -11.01
N CYS A 29 2.45 0.75 -11.28
CA CYS A 29 1.46 1.65 -10.68
C CYS A 29 0.05 1.30 -11.14
N ARG A 30 -0.12 1.03 -12.45
CA ARG A 30 -1.37 0.56 -13.03
C ARG A 30 -1.84 -0.75 -12.40
N ALA A 31 -0.94 -1.70 -12.19
CA ALA A 31 -1.27 -2.96 -11.52
C ALA A 31 -1.74 -2.76 -10.07
N ILE A 32 -1.17 -1.79 -9.34
CA ILE A 32 -1.66 -1.40 -8.01
C ILE A 32 -3.07 -0.84 -8.10
N ALA A 33 -3.28 0.17 -8.95
CA ALA A 33 -4.58 0.85 -9.04
C ALA A 33 -5.70 -0.10 -9.50
N LEU A 34 -5.43 -0.94 -10.50
CA LEU A 34 -6.36 -1.97 -10.97
C LEU A 34 -6.75 -2.98 -9.89
N GLY A 35 -5.80 -3.38 -9.04
CA GLY A 35 -6.07 -4.29 -7.93
C GLY A 35 -7.08 -3.71 -6.93
N ILE A 36 -7.20 -2.39 -6.87
CA ILE A 36 -8.02 -1.66 -5.91
C ILE A 36 -9.37 -1.24 -6.51
N LEU A 37 -9.36 -0.70 -7.74
CA LEU A 37 -10.56 -0.11 -8.37
C LEU A 37 -11.30 -1.07 -9.30
N ALA A 38 -10.63 -2.10 -9.83
CA ALA A 38 -11.16 -3.02 -10.84
C ALA A 38 -11.70 -2.35 -12.14
N ASP A 39 -11.47 -1.05 -12.33
CA ASP A 39 -11.74 -0.29 -13.55
C ASP A 39 -10.43 0.19 -14.19
N ALA A 40 -10.32 0.01 -15.51
CA ALA A 40 -9.10 0.33 -16.24
C ALA A 40 -8.91 1.83 -16.46
N CYS A 41 -10.00 2.57 -16.69
CA CYS A 41 -9.95 4.01 -16.94
C CYS A 41 -9.58 4.74 -15.65
N ASP A 42 -10.23 4.41 -14.54
CA ASP A 42 -9.93 4.97 -13.22
C ASP A 42 -8.50 4.62 -12.78
N ALA A 43 -8.02 3.42 -13.12
CA ALA A 43 -6.64 3.01 -12.82
C ALA A 43 -5.60 3.83 -13.62
N ASP A 44 -5.87 4.13 -14.89
CA ASP A 44 -4.98 4.94 -15.72
C ASP A 44 -4.98 6.42 -15.26
N GLU A 45 -6.13 6.94 -14.84
CA GLU A 45 -6.22 8.27 -14.20
C GLU A 45 -5.40 8.33 -12.90
N CYS A 46 -5.51 7.31 -12.04
CA CYS A 46 -4.70 7.22 -10.81
C CYS A 46 -3.19 7.26 -11.08
N VAL A 47 -2.72 6.66 -12.17
CA VAL A 47 -1.31 6.68 -12.56
C VAL A 47 -0.88 8.09 -12.99
N ASN A 48 -1.71 8.76 -13.79
CA ASN A 48 -1.44 10.14 -14.21
C ASN A 48 -1.37 11.10 -13.01
N ASP A 49 -2.35 11.00 -12.09
CA ASP A 49 -2.36 11.78 -10.85
C ASP A 49 -1.15 11.47 -9.97
N ALA A 50 -0.72 10.21 -9.92
CA ALA A 50 0.45 9.80 -9.15
C ALA A 50 1.74 10.42 -9.71
N LEU A 51 1.90 10.48 -11.04
CA LEU A 51 3.03 11.14 -11.69
C LEU A 51 3.01 12.66 -11.46
N LEU A 52 1.84 13.30 -11.55
CA LEU A 52 1.70 14.73 -11.26
C LEU A 52 2.04 15.03 -9.80
N ARG A 53 1.58 14.19 -8.86
CA ARG A 53 1.93 14.34 -7.45
C ARG A 53 3.40 14.05 -7.18
N LEU A 54 4.01 13.12 -7.93
CA LEU A 54 5.45 12.86 -7.87
C LEU A 54 6.24 14.10 -8.32
N TRP A 55 5.82 14.76 -9.41
CA TRP A 55 6.39 16.05 -9.85
C TRP A 55 6.35 17.09 -8.74
N GLY A 56 5.21 17.26 -8.07
CA GLY A 56 5.08 18.22 -6.98
C GLY A 56 5.92 17.88 -5.74
N ALA A 57 6.12 16.60 -5.45
CA ALA A 57 6.81 16.13 -4.24
C ALA A 57 8.35 16.19 -4.33
N ILE A 58 8.92 16.07 -5.53
CA ILE A 58 10.37 16.06 -5.75
C ILE A 58 10.75 17.31 -6.55
N PRO A 59 11.55 18.24 -6.01
CA PRO A 59 12.00 18.40 -4.61
C PRO A 59 10.89 18.86 -3.64
N PRO A 60 11.07 18.75 -2.30
CA PRO A 60 12.32 18.45 -1.57
C PRO A 60 12.55 16.96 -1.26
N GLU A 61 11.60 16.09 -1.57
CA GLU A 61 11.73 14.66 -1.26
C GLU A 61 12.86 14.00 -2.07
N ARG A 62 13.58 13.08 -1.45
CA ARG A 62 14.60 12.26 -2.11
C ARG A 62 14.45 10.79 -1.72
N PRO A 63 13.51 10.07 -2.35
CA PRO A 63 13.16 8.71 -1.92
C PRO A 63 14.31 7.73 -2.16
N ARG A 64 14.55 6.84 -1.19
CA ARG A 64 15.53 5.75 -1.33
C ARG A 64 15.13 4.72 -2.40
N SER A 65 13.84 4.57 -2.65
CA SER A 65 13.28 3.73 -3.71
C SER A 65 12.17 4.50 -4.41
N LEU A 66 12.40 4.85 -5.68
CA LEU A 66 11.39 5.56 -6.46
C LEU A 66 10.17 4.66 -6.69
N ARG A 67 10.40 3.37 -6.91
CA ARG A 67 9.35 2.35 -7.03
C ARG A 67 8.41 2.34 -5.83
N ALA A 68 8.95 2.26 -4.61
CA ALA A 68 8.14 2.21 -3.40
C ALA A 68 7.40 3.54 -3.16
N PHE A 69 8.09 4.67 -3.41
CA PHE A 69 7.53 5.99 -3.22
C PHE A 69 6.35 6.27 -4.16
N LEU A 70 6.53 6.05 -5.47
CA LEU A 70 5.48 6.22 -6.46
C LEU A 70 4.35 5.19 -6.28
N GLY A 71 4.68 3.94 -5.92
CA GLY A 71 3.68 2.92 -5.60
C GLY A 71 2.80 3.31 -4.42
N ARG A 72 3.38 3.91 -3.36
CA ARG A 72 2.62 4.44 -2.22
C ARG A 72 1.69 5.59 -2.62
N ILE A 73 2.18 6.53 -3.44
CA ILE A 73 1.37 7.63 -3.95
C ILE A 73 0.17 7.09 -4.73
N THR A 74 0.43 6.18 -5.68
CA THR A 74 -0.60 5.55 -6.52
C THR A 74 -1.63 4.81 -5.68
N ARG A 75 -1.18 3.98 -4.72
CA ARG A 75 -2.05 3.24 -3.80
C ARG A 75 -2.97 4.20 -3.03
N ASN A 76 -2.43 5.30 -2.52
CA ASN A 76 -3.21 6.26 -1.74
C ASN A 76 -4.29 6.95 -2.59
N ILE A 77 -3.97 7.31 -3.83
CA ILE A 77 -4.92 7.90 -4.78
C ILE A 77 -6.04 6.88 -5.08
N ALA A 78 -5.70 5.64 -5.41
CA ALA A 78 -6.67 4.60 -5.72
C ALA A 78 -7.58 4.25 -4.52
N ILE A 79 -7.05 4.24 -3.29
CA ILE A 79 -7.87 4.05 -2.08
C ILE A 79 -8.85 5.21 -1.87
N ASN A 80 -8.43 6.44 -2.15
CA ASN A 80 -9.32 7.60 -2.04
C ASN A 80 -10.46 7.51 -3.08
N ALA A 81 -10.13 7.21 -4.33
CA ALA A 81 -11.14 6.98 -5.36
C ALA A 81 -12.12 5.84 -5.00
N LEU A 82 -11.62 4.73 -4.44
CA LEU A 82 -12.46 3.63 -3.95
C LEU A 82 -13.42 4.10 -2.85
N ARG A 83 -12.94 4.91 -1.90
CA ARG A 83 -13.76 5.46 -0.80
C ARG A 83 -14.86 6.38 -1.34
N ASP A 84 -14.54 7.23 -2.31
CA ASP A 84 -15.50 8.15 -2.91
C ASP A 84 -16.58 7.40 -3.70
N ALA A 85 -16.19 6.34 -4.43
CA ALA A 85 -17.14 5.45 -5.11
C ALA A 85 -18.01 4.63 -4.13
N SER A 86 -17.42 4.11 -3.05
CA SER A 86 -18.12 3.29 -2.04
C SER A 86 -19.12 4.10 -1.21
N ARG A 87 -18.89 5.42 -1.05
CA ARG A 87 -19.89 6.34 -0.48
C ARG A 87 -21.13 6.47 -1.36
N GLN A 88 -21.00 6.25 -2.67
CA GLN A 88 -22.09 6.36 -3.64
C GLN A 88 -22.82 5.03 -3.90
N LYS A 89 -22.16 3.87 -3.71
CA LYS A 89 -22.74 2.53 -3.95
C LYS A 89 -22.40 1.59 -2.79
N ARG A 90 -23.42 0.98 -2.15
CA ARG A 90 -23.22 0.03 -1.04
C ARG A 90 -22.50 -1.24 -1.54
N GLY A 91 -21.28 -1.50 -1.05
CA GLY A 91 -20.54 -2.75 -1.25
C GLY A 91 -19.11 -2.54 -1.78
N GLY A 92 -18.12 -2.40 -0.90
CA GLY A 92 -16.74 -1.99 -1.22
C GLY A 92 -15.79 -3.08 -1.77
N GLY A 93 -16.32 -4.25 -2.16
CA GLY A 93 -15.52 -5.33 -2.76
C GLY A 93 -14.39 -5.88 -1.88
N GLU A 94 -13.50 -6.68 -2.48
CA GLU A 94 -12.39 -7.35 -1.78
C GLU A 94 -11.36 -6.37 -1.21
N ALA A 95 -11.19 -5.22 -1.85
CA ALA A 95 -10.26 -4.17 -1.43
C ALA A 95 -10.76 -3.45 -0.16
N ALA A 96 -12.05 -3.08 -0.08
CA ALA A 96 -12.59 -2.51 1.15
C ALA A 96 -12.58 -3.53 2.28
N LEU A 97 -12.92 -4.81 2.01
CA LEU A 97 -12.83 -5.86 3.02
C LEU A 97 -11.40 -6.01 3.59
N ALA A 98 -10.37 -5.90 2.75
CA ALA A 98 -8.98 -5.93 3.20
C ALA A 98 -8.64 -4.75 4.12
N LEU A 99 -9.15 -3.56 3.80
CA LEU A 99 -8.96 -2.35 4.59
C LEU A 99 -9.69 -2.45 5.93
N ASP A 100 -10.93 -2.95 5.94
CA ASP A 100 -11.73 -3.14 7.15
C ASP A 100 -11.09 -4.20 8.08
N GLU A 101 -10.62 -5.31 7.51
CA GLU A 101 -9.84 -6.33 8.23
C GLU A 101 -8.62 -5.73 8.94
N LEU A 102 -7.88 -4.85 8.26
CA LEU A 102 -6.70 -4.22 8.82
C LEU A 102 -7.04 -3.14 9.86
N ALA A 103 -8.09 -2.36 9.62
CA ALA A 103 -8.58 -1.34 10.55
C ALA A 103 -8.99 -1.97 11.89
N ALA A 104 -9.60 -3.16 11.88
CA ALA A 104 -9.92 -3.90 13.10
C ALA A 104 -8.70 -4.37 13.92
N CYS A 105 -7.49 -4.23 13.39
CA CYS A 105 -6.26 -4.54 14.13
C CYS A 105 -5.76 -3.37 14.98
N ALA A 106 -6.22 -2.15 14.70
CA ALA A 106 -5.73 -0.93 15.33
C ALA A 106 -6.93 -0.03 15.72
N ASP A 107 -7.29 -0.03 17.00
CA ASP A 107 -8.24 0.92 17.58
C ASP A 107 -7.55 2.30 17.72
N ILE A 108 -7.24 2.96 16.60
CA ILE A 108 -6.44 4.19 16.62
C ILE A 108 -7.31 5.37 17.07
N SER A 109 -7.17 5.75 18.35
CA SER A 109 -7.73 7.01 18.85
C SER A 109 -6.91 8.21 18.33
N THR A 110 -7.56 9.36 18.15
CA THR A 110 -7.02 10.49 17.35
C THR A 110 -6.42 11.57 18.26
N SER A 111 -5.09 11.71 18.33
CA SER A 111 -4.42 12.78 19.10
C SER A 111 -3.08 13.25 18.48
N PRO A 112 -2.63 14.49 18.71
CA PRO A 112 -1.36 15.04 18.21
C PRO A 112 -0.04 14.37 18.68
N GLU A 113 -0.04 13.39 19.59
CA GLU A 113 1.13 12.51 19.83
C GLU A 113 1.51 11.62 18.61
N ARG A 114 0.75 11.74 17.51
CA ARG A 114 0.75 10.92 16.30
C ARG A 114 2.09 10.73 15.58
N ALA A 115 2.96 11.74 15.49
CA ALA A 115 4.18 11.59 14.68
C ALA A 115 5.20 10.63 15.34
N VAL A 116 5.28 10.66 16.67
CA VAL A 116 6.11 9.72 17.44
C VAL A 116 5.43 8.34 17.44
N ALA A 117 4.12 8.30 17.68
CA ALA A 117 3.34 7.07 17.61
C ALA A 117 3.44 6.40 16.22
N ASP A 118 3.43 7.15 15.12
CA ASP A 118 3.54 6.63 13.76
C ASP A 118 4.92 5.98 13.51
N ALA A 119 5.99 6.57 14.06
CA ALA A 119 7.34 6.02 13.96
C ALA A 119 7.49 4.72 14.78
N GLU A 120 6.93 4.70 15.98
CA GLU A 120 6.92 3.51 16.86
C GLU A 120 6.07 2.39 16.27
N ILE A 121 4.86 2.70 15.78
CA ILE A 121 3.99 1.77 15.06
C ILE A 121 4.71 1.21 13.83
N THR A 122 5.37 2.07 13.05
CA THR A 122 6.13 1.62 11.87
C THR A 122 7.25 0.66 12.28
N ALA A 123 8.02 0.99 13.32
CA ALA A 123 9.10 0.14 13.81
C ALA A 123 8.59 -1.20 14.37
N CYS A 124 7.44 -1.20 15.06
CA CYS A 124 6.76 -2.39 15.55
C CYS A 124 6.33 -3.30 14.39
N ILE A 125 5.64 -2.74 13.39
CA ILE A 125 5.20 -3.47 12.20
C ILE A 125 6.40 -4.04 11.44
N ASP A 126 7.49 -3.28 11.30
CA ASP A 126 8.71 -3.74 10.62
C ASP A 126 9.35 -4.92 11.36
N ARG A 127 9.49 -4.84 12.70
CA ARG A 127 9.99 -5.95 13.53
C ARG A 127 9.08 -7.18 13.44
N TRP A 128 7.77 -6.97 13.53
CA TRP A 128 6.80 -8.05 13.44
C TRP A 128 6.83 -8.73 12.07
N LEU A 129 6.82 -7.95 10.97
CA LEU A 129 6.98 -8.51 9.63
C LEU A 129 8.30 -9.28 9.50
N ALA A 130 9.39 -8.76 10.08
CA ALA A 130 10.70 -9.38 10.06
C ALA A 130 10.74 -10.75 10.80
N SER A 131 9.92 -10.93 11.84
CA SER A 131 9.86 -12.19 12.60
C SER A 131 9.07 -13.30 11.89
N LEU A 132 8.19 -12.95 10.94
CA LEU A 132 7.38 -13.92 10.22
C LEU A 132 8.19 -14.77 9.22
N PRO A 133 7.80 -16.05 9.01
CA PRO A 133 8.25 -16.83 7.86
C PRO A 133 7.99 -16.09 6.54
N ARG A 134 8.90 -16.25 5.56
CA ARG A 134 8.84 -15.53 4.28
C ARG A 134 7.48 -15.62 3.59
N GLU A 135 6.89 -16.81 3.52
CA GLU A 135 5.59 -17.01 2.88
C GLU A 135 4.45 -16.26 3.58
N HIS A 136 4.48 -16.20 4.91
CA HIS A 136 3.49 -15.48 5.71
C HIS A 136 3.63 -13.97 5.53
N ARG A 137 4.87 -13.45 5.54
CA ARG A 137 5.15 -12.03 5.23
C ARG A 137 4.65 -11.65 3.85
N VAL A 138 4.94 -12.48 2.83
CA VAL A 138 4.46 -12.25 1.47
C VAL A 138 2.94 -12.25 1.42
N ALA A 139 2.27 -13.22 2.05
CA ALA A 139 0.82 -13.30 2.08
C ALA A 139 0.19 -12.06 2.74
N PHE A 140 0.76 -11.62 3.86
CA PHE A 140 0.30 -10.43 4.58
C PHE A 140 0.44 -9.15 3.74
N VAL A 141 1.63 -8.91 3.17
CA VAL A 141 1.87 -7.74 2.31
C VAL A 141 0.98 -7.79 1.07
N ARG A 142 0.78 -8.95 0.46
CA ARG A 142 -0.14 -9.09 -0.68
C ARG A 142 -1.58 -8.73 -0.32
N ARG A 143 -2.08 -9.22 0.81
CA ARG A 143 -3.44 -8.91 1.26
C ARG A 143 -3.60 -7.44 1.66
N TYR A 144 -2.66 -6.87 2.40
CA TYR A 144 -2.89 -5.58 3.05
C TYR A 144 -2.19 -4.39 2.38
N TRP A 145 -1.09 -4.60 1.66
CA TRP A 145 -0.49 -3.55 0.83
C TRP A 145 -1.08 -3.55 -0.58
N TYR A 146 -1.14 -4.71 -1.25
CA TYR A 146 -1.66 -4.78 -2.63
C TYR A 146 -3.18 -4.98 -2.72
N LEU A 147 -3.86 -5.21 -1.60
CA LEU A 147 -5.31 -5.45 -1.53
C LEU A 147 -5.78 -6.64 -2.38
N ASP A 148 -4.90 -7.63 -2.58
CA ASP A 148 -5.25 -8.86 -3.30
C ASP A 148 -6.45 -9.55 -2.61
N SER A 149 -7.36 -10.08 -3.43
CA SER A 149 -8.47 -10.91 -2.94
C SER A 149 -7.95 -12.24 -2.37
N VAL A 150 -8.69 -12.83 -1.42
CA VAL A 150 -8.32 -14.15 -0.86
C VAL A 150 -8.20 -15.22 -1.95
N PRO A 151 -9.11 -15.30 -2.96
CA PRO A 151 -8.95 -16.22 -4.09
C PRO A 151 -7.67 -16.00 -4.91
N ALA A 152 -7.34 -14.75 -5.25
CA ALA A 152 -6.15 -14.45 -6.05
C ALA A 152 -4.86 -14.75 -5.29
N LEU A 153 -4.85 -14.43 -3.99
CA LEU A 153 -3.74 -14.75 -3.12
C LEU A 153 -3.55 -16.25 -2.96
N ALA A 154 -4.64 -17.00 -2.72
CA ALA A 154 -4.60 -18.46 -2.60
C ALA A 154 -4.00 -19.11 -3.85
N ALA A 155 -4.47 -18.69 -5.04
CA ALA A 155 -3.94 -19.17 -6.32
C ALA A 155 -2.44 -18.86 -6.47
N ARG A 156 -2.01 -17.64 -6.15
CA ARG A 156 -0.59 -17.22 -6.23
C ARG A 156 0.31 -18.02 -5.29
N MET A 157 -0.17 -18.37 -4.11
CA MET A 157 0.60 -19.08 -3.09
C MET A 157 0.51 -20.61 -3.22
N GLY A 158 -0.29 -21.13 -4.16
CA GLY A 158 -0.55 -22.57 -4.27
C GLY A 158 -1.30 -23.14 -3.04
N TRP A 159 -2.15 -22.33 -2.42
CA TRP A 159 -2.89 -22.69 -1.21
C TRP A 159 -4.40 -22.80 -1.47
N THR A 160 -5.12 -23.44 -0.54
CA THR A 160 -6.58 -23.39 -0.56
C THR A 160 -7.07 -22.03 -0.04
N LYS A 161 -8.27 -21.61 -0.47
CA LYS A 161 -8.92 -20.38 0.03
C LYS A 161 -9.07 -20.43 1.56
N SER A 162 -9.47 -21.58 2.11
CA SER A 162 -9.62 -21.79 3.55
C SER A 162 -8.29 -21.63 4.30
N LYS A 163 -7.22 -22.29 3.85
CA LYS A 163 -5.87 -22.12 4.46
C LYS A 163 -5.45 -20.65 4.46
N THR A 164 -5.69 -19.95 3.35
CA THR A 164 -5.32 -18.54 3.16
C THR A 164 -6.09 -17.64 4.13
N ALA A 165 -7.42 -17.79 4.21
CA ALA A 165 -8.25 -17.02 5.14
C ALA A 165 -7.86 -17.27 6.60
N SER A 166 -7.69 -18.52 7.01
CA SER A 166 -7.29 -18.89 8.38
C SER A 166 -5.88 -18.39 8.72
N LEU A 167 -4.95 -18.39 7.76
CA LEU A 167 -3.63 -17.79 7.96
C LEU A 167 -3.73 -16.28 8.17
N LEU A 168 -4.43 -15.56 7.29
CA LEU A 168 -4.57 -14.10 7.38
C LEU A 168 -5.21 -13.68 8.72
N MET A 169 -6.24 -14.41 9.17
CA MET A 169 -6.87 -14.17 10.47
C MET A 169 -5.86 -14.30 11.63
N ARG A 170 -5.05 -15.37 11.64
CA ARG A 170 -4.01 -15.55 12.66
C ARG A 170 -2.93 -14.47 12.60
N LEU A 171 -2.50 -14.08 11.41
CA LEU A 171 -1.51 -13.01 11.25
C LEU A 171 -2.04 -11.67 11.78
N ARG A 172 -3.31 -11.34 11.54
CA ARG A 172 -3.94 -10.15 12.13
C ARG A 172 -3.99 -10.19 13.65
N ALA A 173 -4.30 -11.33 14.25
CA ALA A 173 -4.28 -11.50 15.70
C ALA A 173 -2.87 -11.28 16.27
N LEU A 174 -1.85 -11.88 15.64
CA LEU A 174 -0.45 -11.70 16.05
C LEU A 174 0.04 -10.25 15.89
N LEU A 175 -0.41 -9.55 14.83
CA LEU A 175 -0.11 -8.13 14.68
C LEU A 175 -0.73 -7.31 15.81
N ARG A 176 -2.00 -7.58 16.14
CA ARG A 176 -2.69 -6.90 17.25
C ARG A 176 -1.96 -7.13 18.58
N GLU A 177 -1.56 -8.36 18.85
CA GLU A 177 -0.76 -8.70 20.04
C GLU A 177 0.58 -7.94 20.07
N ALA A 178 1.28 -7.87 18.93
CA ALA A 178 2.54 -7.13 18.84
C ALA A 178 2.35 -5.64 19.14
N LEU A 179 1.31 -5.01 18.58
CA LEU A 179 0.98 -3.61 18.83
C LEU A 179 0.65 -3.34 20.31
N ILE A 180 -0.10 -4.22 20.97
CA ILE A 180 -0.41 -4.10 22.41
C ILE A 180 0.83 -4.32 23.29
N SER A 181 1.68 -5.29 22.94
CA SER A 181 2.80 -5.72 23.77
C SER A 181 3.93 -4.70 23.90
N GLU A 182 4.09 -3.81 22.91
CA GLU A 182 5.12 -2.77 22.93
C GLU A 182 4.68 -1.50 23.68
N ASP A 183 3.57 -1.56 24.44
CA ASP A 183 2.99 -0.43 25.17
C ASP A 183 2.69 0.78 24.26
N ILE A 184 2.58 0.54 22.95
CA ILE A 184 2.00 1.49 21.99
C ILE A 184 0.55 1.61 22.41
N THR A 185 0.28 2.61 23.23
CA THR A 185 -1.04 2.87 23.76
C THR A 185 -1.91 3.29 22.57
N LEU A 186 -2.81 2.40 22.17
CA LEU A 186 -3.78 2.53 21.07
C LEU A 186 -4.86 3.59 21.38
#